data_AF-A0A7R9QWL6-F1
#
_entry.id   AF-A0A7R9QWL6-F1
#
_cell.length_a   1.000
_cell.length_b   1.000
_cell.length_c   1.000
_cell.angle_alpha   90.00
_cell.angle_beta   90.00
_cell.angle_gamma   90.00
#
_symmetry.space_group_name_H-M   'P 1'
#
loop_
_entity.id
_entity.type
_entity.pdbx_description
1 polymer ?
#
loop_
_entity_poly.entity_id
_entity_poly.type
_entity_poly.pdbx_seq_one_letter_code
_entity_poly.pdbx_strand_id
1 'polypeptide(L)'
;VPLGIDSQSWVLRQDGNIVNENQIIHSLTEEIQESDVIGITYDHIELKFYINNKAIDFAVTGIKGQEIYPVLYVDDGAILDASFTSFQFDPPFGFDRILVEKSLL
;
A
#
# COMPACT_ATOMS: atom_id res chain seq x y z
N VAL A 1 4.95 5.17 15.69
CA VAL A 1 4.99 5.15 14.21
C VAL A 1 6.45 5.40 13.82
N PRO A 2 7.08 4.66 12.89
CA PRO A 2 6.52 4.05 11.66
C PRO A 2 6.07 2.58 11.75
N LEU A 3 5.22 2.13 10.81
CA LEU A 3 4.97 0.70 10.53
C LEU A 3 6.13 0.08 9.74
N GLY A 4 6.12 -1.24 9.54
CA GLY A 4 7.20 -1.99 8.88
C GLY A 4 8.42 -2.22 9.76
N ILE A 5 8.28 -2.08 11.09
CA ILE A 5 9.36 -2.34 12.06
C ILE A 5 9.48 -3.83 12.38
N ASP A 6 8.37 -4.56 12.31
CA ASP A 6 8.28 -5.98 12.59
C ASP A 6 7.83 -6.76 11.34
N SER A 7 7.60 -8.07 11.52
CA SER A 7 7.17 -8.99 10.47
C SER A 7 5.69 -8.90 10.13
N GLN A 8 4.93 -8.00 10.77
CA GLN A 8 3.47 -7.92 10.64
C GLN A 8 3.02 -6.91 9.59
N SER A 9 3.94 -6.14 9.00
CA SER A 9 3.57 -5.11 8.02
C SER A 9 4.63 -4.90 6.94
N TRP A 10 4.16 -4.74 5.70
CA TRP A 10 4.93 -4.34 4.54
C TRP A 10 4.37 -3.01 4.06
N VAL A 11 5.16 -1.94 4.14
CA VAL A 11 4.64 -0.58 3.94
C VAL A 11 5.53 0.23 3.01
N LEU A 12 4.92 1.03 2.15
CA LEU A 12 5.55 2.18 1.51
C LEU A 12 5.47 3.36 2.48
N ARG A 13 6.63 3.93 2.83
CA ARG A 13 6.74 5.10 3.71
C ARG A 13 6.85 6.39 2.88
N GLN A 14 6.62 7.53 3.52
CA GLN A 14 6.63 8.86 2.88
C GLN A 14 8.01 9.25 2.30
N ASP A 15 9.09 8.66 2.82
CA ASP A 15 10.45 8.85 2.32
C ASP A 15 10.74 8.01 1.05
N GLY A 16 9.74 7.35 0.48
CA GLY A 16 9.87 6.50 -0.69
C GLY A 16 10.49 5.13 -0.40
N ASN A 17 10.61 4.72 0.86
CA ASN A 17 11.13 3.40 1.19
C ASN A 17 9.99 2.39 1.39
N ILE A 18 10.11 1.22 0.74
CA ILE A 18 9.32 0.03 1.02
C ILE A 18 10.04 -0.77 2.11
N VAL A 19 9.38 -0.96 3.25
CA VAL A 19 10.01 -1.46 4.49
C VAL A 19 9.21 -2.62 5.10
N ASN A 20 9.94 -3.62 5.63
CA ASN A 20 9.45 -4.70 6.47
C ASN A 20 10.56 -5.14 7.44
N GLU A 21 10.23 -5.54 8.67
CA GLU A 21 11.22 -5.93 9.69
C GLU A 21 12.34 -4.91 9.90
N ASN A 22 12.00 -3.62 9.79
CA ASN A 22 12.91 -2.47 9.86
C ASN A 22 14.04 -2.48 8.80
N GLN A 23 13.85 -3.23 7.70
CA GLN A 23 14.76 -3.29 6.56
C GLN A 23 14.13 -2.62 5.34
N ILE A 24 14.91 -1.76 4.66
CA ILE A 24 14.53 -1.20 3.37
C ILE A 24 14.67 -2.32 2.33
N ILE A 25 13.54 -2.78 1.82
CA ILE A 25 13.49 -3.80 0.77
C ILE A 25 13.70 -3.14 -0.60
N HIS A 26 13.15 -1.93 -0.77
CA HIS A 26 13.27 -1.14 -1.99
C HIS A 26 13.13 0.35 -1.69
N SER A 27 13.75 1.19 -2.52
CA SER A 27 13.63 2.64 -2.48
C SER A 27 13.17 3.13 -3.84
N LEU A 28 12.14 3.98 -3.86
CA LEU A 28 11.65 4.60 -5.07
C LEU A 28 12.71 5.51 -5.70
N THR A 29 12.64 5.64 -7.03
CA THR A 29 13.49 6.58 -7.78
C THR A 29 12.92 8.00 -7.80
N GLU A 30 11.61 8.14 -7.62
CA GLU A 30 10.87 9.41 -7.65
C GLU A 30 10.33 9.68 -6.24
N GLU A 31 10.35 10.94 -5.81
CA GLU A 31 9.80 11.36 -4.52
C GLU A 31 8.27 11.39 -4.57
N ILE A 32 7.62 10.94 -3.49
CA ILE A 32 6.16 11.07 -3.32
C ILE A 32 5.85 12.50 -2.92
N GLN A 33 4.93 13.14 -3.64
CA GLN A 33 4.53 14.53 -3.42
C GLN A 33 3.12 14.63 -2.83
N GLU A 34 2.82 15.79 -2.23
CA GLU A 34 1.46 16.13 -1.86
C GLU A 34 0.54 16.10 -3.11
N SER A 35 -0.66 15.54 -2.95
CA SER A 35 -1.64 15.29 -4.03
C SER A 35 -1.37 14.08 -4.92
N ASP A 36 -0.28 13.34 -4.72
CA ASP A 36 -0.10 12.05 -5.40
C ASP A 36 -1.13 11.02 -4.91
N VAL A 37 -1.61 10.19 -5.84
CA VAL A 37 -2.46 9.05 -5.50
C VAL A 37 -1.63 7.79 -5.47
N ILE A 38 -1.58 7.16 -4.29
CA ILE A 38 -0.92 5.88 -4.08
C ILE A 38 -1.94 4.75 -4.31
N GLY A 39 -1.75 4.01 -5.40
CA GLY A 39 -2.50 2.79 -5.68
C GLY A 39 -1.79 1.57 -5.10
N ILE A 40 -2.56 0.57 -4.68
CA ILE A 40 -2.04 -0.68 -4.13
C ILE A 40 -2.82 -1.84 -4.75
N THR A 41 -2.10 -2.88 -5.18
CA THR A 41 -2.70 -4.16 -5.56
C THR A 41 -2.07 -5.30 -4.78
N TYR A 42 -2.87 -6.31 -4.44
CA TYR A 42 -2.41 -7.52 -3.76
C TYR A 42 -3.23 -8.74 -4.22
N ASP A 43 -2.56 -9.83 -4.56
CA ASP A 43 -3.18 -11.04 -5.13
C ASP A 43 -2.81 -12.35 -4.39
N HIS A 44 -2.36 -12.24 -3.14
CA HIS A 44 -1.75 -13.32 -2.34
C HIS A 44 -0.33 -13.75 -2.74
N ILE A 45 0.16 -13.37 -3.91
CA ILE A 45 1.52 -13.68 -4.38
C ILE A 45 2.41 -12.44 -4.23
N GLU A 46 1.91 -11.30 -4.69
CA GLU A 46 2.64 -10.04 -4.74
C GLU A 46 1.82 -8.85 -4.24
N LEU A 47 2.51 -7.89 -3.61
CA LEU A 47 2.02 -6.56 -3.27
C LEU A 47 2.75 -5.54 -4.16
N LYS A 48 1.99 -4.77 -4.94
CA LYS A 48 2.52 -3.73 -5.84
C LYS A 48 1.97 -2.36 -5.46
N PHE A 49 2.82 -1.36 -5.64
CA PHE A 49 2.49 0.05 -5.43
C PHE A 49 2.47 0.80 -6.76
N TYR A 50 1.61 1.80 -6.84
CA TYR A 50 1.43 2.67 -7.99
C TYR A 50 1.45 4.12 -7.53
N ILE A 51 2.07 5.00 -8.31
CA ILE A 51 1.99 6.46 -8.10
C ILE A 51 1.31 7.05 -9.33
N ASN A 52 0.16 7.70 -9.14
CA ASN A 52 -0.61 8.32 -10.22
C ASN A 52 -0.88 7.36 -11.40
N ASN A 53 -1.31 6.14 -11.08
CA ASN A 53 -1.56 5.02 -12.01
C ASN A 53 -0.33 4.45 -12.75
N LYS A 54 0.88 4.89 -12.41
CA LYS A 54 2.14 4.30 -12.90
C LYS A 54 2.63 3.27 -11.90
N ALA A 55 2.77 2.02 -12.34
CA ALA A 55 3.32 0.96 -11.52
C ALA A 55 4.79 1.26 -11.17
N ILE A 56 5.14 1.05 -9.91
CA ILE A 56 6.55 0.99 -9.49
C ILE A 56 7.13 -0.32 -10.02
N ASP A 57 8.36 -0.28 -10.56
CA ASP A 57 9.06 -1.46 -11.09
C ASP A 57 9.64 -2.33 -9.95
N PHE A 58 8.79 -2.67 -8.99
CA PHE A 58 9.10 -3.50 -7.84
C PHE A 58 7.81 -4.09 -7.25
N ALA A 59 7.90 -5.34 -6.81
CA ALA A 59 6.82 -6.03 -6.13
C ALA A 59 7.34 -6.72 -4.88
N VAL A 60 6.65 -6.54 -3.75
CA VAL A 60 6.93 -7.30 -2.54
C VAL A 60 6.32 -8.68 -2.70
N THR A 61 7.11 -9.73 -2.51
CA THR A 61 6.65 -11.12 -2.60
C THR A 61 6.88 -11.85 -1.28
N GLY A 62 6.27 -13.02 -1.11
CA GLY A 62 6.48 -13.85 0.09
C GLY A 62 5.88 -13.28 1.37
N ILE A 63 4.84 -12.45 1.24
CA ILE A 63 4.05 -11.93 2.37
C ILE A 63 3.42 -13.11 3.12
N LYS A 64 3.61 -13.15 4.44
CA LYS A 64 3.12 -14.23 5.31
C LYS A 64 1.98 -13.72 6.19
N GLY A 65 0.88 -14.46 6.26
CA GLY A 65 -0.27 -14.18 7.11
C GLY A 65 -1.49 -14.94 6.62
N GLN A 66 -2.35 -15.41 7.52
CA GLN A 66 -3.63 -16.02 7.12
C GLN A 66 -4.62 -14.95 6.63
N GLU A 67 -4.57 -13.77 7.24
CA GLU A 67 -5.42 -12.62 6.92
C GLU A 67 -4.52 -11.39 6.78
N ILE A 68 -4.63 -10.71 5.64
CA ILE A 68 -3.88 -9.48 5.33
C ILE A 68 -4.89 -8.36 5.16
N TYR A 69 -4.64 -7.24 5.84
CA TYR A 69 -5.50 -6.07 5.80
C TYR A 69 -4.72 -4.87 5.25
N PRO A 70 -5.36 -3.99 4.44
CA PRO A 70 -4.77 -2.70 4.11
C PRO A 70 -4.61 -1.89 5.41
N VAL A 71 -3.44 -1.31 5.61
CA VAL A 71 -3.16 -0.43 6.76
C VAL A 71 -2.54 0.87 6.27
N LEU A 72 -3.01 1.97 6.83
CA LEU A 72 -2.53 3.32 6.58
C LEU A 72 -2.13 3.93 7.93
N TYR A 73 -1.08 4.75 7.93
CA TYR A 73 -0.69 5.51 9.10
C TYR A 73 -0.26 6.91 8.67
N VAL A 74 -0.46 7.87 9.56
CA VAL A 74 -0.03 9.26 9.42
C VAL A 74 0.67 9.70 10.70
N ASP A 75 1.52 10.71 10.59
CA ASP A 75 2.16 11.40 11.73
C ASP A 75 2.32 12.88 11.38
N ASP A 76 2.74 13.70 12.34
CA ASP A 76 3.08 15.12 12.15
C ASP A 76 1.98 15.96 11.47
N GLY A 77 0.71 15.63 11.75
CA GLY A 77 -0.44 16.34 11.22
C GLY A 77 -0.78 16.04 9.76
N ALA A 78 -0.13 15.05 9.14
CA ALA A 78 -0.46 14.60 7.79
C ALA A 78 -1.91 14.07 7.72
N ILE A 79 -2.56 14.31 6.58
CA ILE A 79 -3.92 13.88 6.29
C ILE A 79 -3.89 13.00 5.04
N LEU A 80 -4.56 11.85 5.11
CA LEU A 80 -4.76 10.96 3.97
C LEU A 80 -6.26 10.72 3.75
N ASP A 81 -6.71 10.97 2.52
CA ASP A 81 -8.00 10.50 2.05
C ASP A 81 -7.84 9.11 1.43
N ALA A 82 -8.63 8.15 1.90
CA ALA A 82 -8.59 6.77 1.41
C ALA A 82 -9.88 6.44 0.64
N SER A 83 -9.72 5.92 -0.58
CA SER A 83 -10.82 5.37 -1.36
C SER A 83 -10.68 3.86 -1.47
N PHE A 84 -11.73 3.13 -1.13
CA PHE A 84 -11.82 1.67 -1.28
C PHE A 84 -12.87 1.24 -2.31
N THR A 85 -13.57 2.19 -2.95
CA THR A 85 -14.70 1.87 -3.84
C THR A 85 -14.80 2.78 -5.06
N SER A 86 -14.61 4.09 -4.90
CA SER A 86 -14.67 5.09 -5.96
C SER A 86 -13.26 5.61 -6.25
N PHE A 87 -12.50 4.85 -7.02
CA PHE A 87 -11.09 5.17 -7.30
C PHE A 87 -10.96 6.30 -8.32
N GLN A 88 -9.93 7.13 -8.15
CA GLN A 88 -9.54 8.13 -9.16
C GLN A 88 -8.94 7.48 -10.42
N PHE A 89 -8.33 6.32 -10.26
CA PHE A 89 -7.77 5.50 -11.33
C PHE A 89 -8.38 4.10 -11.26
N ASP A 90 -8.78 3.56 -12.39
CA ASP A 90 -9.38 2.23 -12.45
C ASP A 90 -8.39 1.14 -11.97
N PRO A 91 -8.87 0.10 -11.27
CA PRO A 91 -8.02 -1.04 -10.92
C PRO A 91 -7.37 -1.66 -12.15
N PRO A 92 -6.10 -2.10 -12.07
CA PRO A 92 -5.46 -2.84 -13.14
C PRO A 92 -6.25 -4.11 -13.51
N PHE A 93 -6.06 -4.59 -14.74
CA PHE A 93 -6.73 -5.81 -15.20
C PHE A 93 -6.51 -6.99 -14.24
N GLY A 94 -7.59 -7.66 -13.85
CA GLY A 94 -7.58 -8.78 -12.91
C GLY A 94 -7.74 -8.38 -11.44
N PHE A 95 -7.70 -7.08 -11.12
CA PHE A 95 -7.96 -6.56 -9.79
C PHE A 95 -9.34 -5.87 -9.74
N ASP A 96 -9.93 -5.88 -8.55
CA ASP A 96 -11.16 -5.16 -8.24
C ASP A 96 -11.03 -4.52 -6.86
N ARG A 97 -11.98 -3.66 -6.51
CA ARG A 97 -12.06 -3.04 -5.19
C ARG A 97 -12.16 -4.07 -4.07
N ILE A 98 -11.68 -3.70 -2.89
CA ILE A 98 -11.87 -4.51 -1.69
C ILE A 98 -13.37 -4.57 -1.37
N LEU A 99 -13.93 -5.77 -1.31
CA LEU A 99 -15.30 -6.00 -0.89
C LEU A 99 -15.37 -5.88 0.63
N VAL A 100 -16.02 -4.82 1.11
CA VAL A 100 -16.28 -4.66 2.53
C VAL A 100 -17.54 -5.44 2.87
N GLU A 101 -17.39 -6.58 3.54
CA GLU A 101 -18.53 -7.31 4.08
C GLU A 101 -19.04 -6.60 5.35
N LYS A 102 -20.28 -6.10 5.30
CA LYS A 102 -20.93 -5.54 6.48
C LYS A 102 -21.41 -6.70 7.35
N SER A 103 -20.70 -6.97 8.43
CA SER A 103 -21.22 -7.90 9.45
C SER A 103 -22.48 -7.28 10.07
N LEU A 104 -23.63 -7.90 9.82
CA LEU A 104 -24.92 -7.54 10.41
C LEU A 104 -24.99 -8.19 11.80
N LEU A 105 -24.13 -7.77 12.73
CA LEU A 105 -24.30 -8.08 14.15
C LEU A 105 -25.33 -7.14 14.77
#